data_AF-A0A3S0UAR3-F1
#
_entry.id   AF-A0A3S0UAR3-F1
#
_cell.length_a   1.000
_cell.length_b   1.000
_cell.length_c   1.000
_cell.angle_alpha   90.00
_cell.angle_beta   90.00
_cell.angle_gamma   90.00
#
_symmetry.space_group_name_H-M   'P 1'
#
loop_
_entity.id
_entity.type
_entity.pdbx_description
1 polymer ?
#
loop_
_entity_poly.entity_id
_entity_poly.type
_entity_poly.pdbx_seq_one_letter_code
_entity_poly.pdbx_strand_id
1 'polypeptide(L)' 'MHSHTDSSKKLAPLLRYAFRLGVDAATRNEDRNPYVPNSHLYHAWIAGWASLARGWNDSTDLRFS' A
#
# COMPACT_ATOMS: atom_id res chain seq x y z
N MET A 1 22.28 -2.06 -20.19
CA MET A 1 20.83 -1.99 -19.86
C MET A 1 20.55 -2.93 -18.70
N HIS A 2 20.77 -2.50 -17.45
CA HIS A 2 20.65 -3.36 -16.24
C HIS A 2 20.17 -2.62 -14.98
N SER A 3 19.88 -1.31 -15.07
CA SER A 3 19.65 -0.47 -13.89
C SER A 3 18.18 -0.39 -13.43
N HIS A 4 17.23 -0.83 -14.25
CA HIS A 4 15.80 -0.75 -13.90
C HIS A 4 15.35 -1.87 -12.96
N THR A 5 15.89 -3.08 -13.11
CA THR A 5 15.45 -4.26 -12.37
C THR A 5 15.79 -4.17 -10.87
N ASP A 6 16.94 -3.59 -10.54
CA ASP A 6 17.44 -3.47 -9.16
C ASP A 6 16.61 -2.44 -8.36
N SER A 7 16.30 -1.30 -8.98
CA SER A 7 15.45 -0.25 -8.42
C SER A 7 14.03 -0.77 -8.14
N SER A 8 13.41 -1.51 -9.08
CA SER A 8 12.09 -2.12 -8.87
C SER A 8 12.08 -3.17 -7.76
N LYS A 9 13.15 -3.97 -7.62
CA LYS A 9 13.27 -4.97 -6.55
C LYS A 9 13.38 -4.34 -5.16
N LYS A 10 14.01 -3.18 -5.04
CA LYS A 10 14.12 -2.42 -3.79
C LYS A 10 12.86 -1.63 -3.46
N LEU A 11 12.17 -1.13 -4.48
CA LEU A 11 10.97 -0.32 -4.31
C LEU A 11 9.75 -1.17 -3.91
N ALA A 12 9.60 -2.38 -4.45
CA ALA A 12 8.45 -3.22 -4.19
C ALA A 12 8.22 -3.53 -2.68
N PRO A 13 9.25 -3.90 -1.88
CA PRO A 13 9.10 -4.05 -0.43
C PRO A 13 8.65 -2.76 0.26
N LEU A 14 9.18 -1.61 -0.14
CA LEU A 14 8.85 -0.31 0.44
C LEU A 14 7.40 0.10 0.13
N LEU A 15 6.94 -0.14 -1.10
CA LEU A 15 5.55 0.10 -1.50
C LEU A 15 4.59 -0.81 -0.72
N ARG A 16 4.94 -2.09 -0.56
CA ARG A 16 4.13 -3.03 0.23
C ARG A 16 4.04 -2.61 1.69
N TYR A 17 5.14 -2.09 2.26
CA TYR A 17 5.16 -1.56 3.61
C TYR A 17 4.29 -0.31 3.75
N ALA A 18 4.45 0.66 2.84
CA ALA A 18 3.63 1.88 2.82
C ALA A 18 2.13 1.56 2.68
N PHE A 19 1.78 0.59 1.83
CA PHE A 19 0.41 0.10 1.69
C PHE A 19 -0.14 -0.46 3.00
N ARG A 20 0.60 -1.35 3.69
CA ARG A 20 0.16 -1.91 4.98
C ARG A 20 -0.04 -0.84 6.04
N LEU A 21 0.86 0.14 6.11
CA LEU A 21 0.69 1.29 6.99
C LEU A 21 -0.57 2.09 6.68
N GLY A 22 -0.93 2.22 5.41
CA GLY A 22 -2.20 2.83 4.99
C GLY A 22 -3.41 2.07 5.49
N VAL A 23 -3.40 0.74 5.38
CA VAL A 23 -4.45 -0.14 5.92
C VAL A 23 -4.56 0.05 7.44
N ASP A 24 -3.45 -0.03 8.17
CA ASP A 24 -3.45 0.12 9.63
C ASP A 24 -3.95 1.50 10.05
N ALA A 25 -3.58 2.57 9.33
CA ALA A 25 -4.06 3.92 9.59
C ALA A 25 -5.58 4.04 9.37
N ALA A 26 -6.10 3.43 8.30
CA ALA A 26 -7.55 3.41 8.05
C ALA A 26 -8.33 2.63 9.13
N THR A 27 -7.78 1.55 9.71
CA THR A 27 -8.43 0.88 10.87
C THR A 27 -8.59 1.80 12.08
N ARG A 28 -7.73 2.82 12.18
CA ARG A 28 -7.72 3.81 13.28
C ARG A 28 -8.37 5.13 12.90
N ASN A 29 -8.92 5.24 11.69
CA ASN A 29 -9.43 6.48 11.10
C ASN A 29 -8.40 7.64 11.13
N GLU A 30 -7.12 7.31 10.98
CA GLU A 30 -6.01 8.28 10.92
C GLU A 30 -5.75 8.66 9.46
N ASP A 31 -5.92 9.92 9.10
CA ASP A 31 -5.76 10.43 7.72
C ASP A 31 -4.37 11.02 7.46
N ARG A 32 -3.49 11.05 8.47
CA ARG A 32 -2.15 11.63 8.35
C ARG A 32 -1.16 10.68 7.67
N ASN A 33 -1.02 10.88 6.36
CA ASN A 33 0.01 10.21 5.56
C ASN A 33 1.42 10.74 5.92
N PRO A 34 2.39 9.88 6.30
CA PRO A 34 3.73 10.31 6.68
C PRO A 34 4.67 10.58 5.49
N TYR A 35 4.24 10.26 4.27
CA TYR A 35 5.08 10.36 3.07
C TYR A 35 4.91 11.69 2.34
N VAL A 36 5.97 12.10 1.63
CA VAL A 36 5.95 13.29 0.76
C VAL A 36 4.81 13.16 -0.26
N PRO A 37 3.93 14.18 -0.41
CA PRO A 37 2.85 14.16 -1.39
C PRO A 37 3.31 13.79 -2.80
N ASN A 38 2.48 13.04 -3.54
CA ASN A 38 2.74 12.56 -4.91
C ASN A 38 3.98 11.66 -5.08
N SER A 39 4.59 11.17 -4.00
CA SER A 39 5.60 10.11 -4.08
C SER A 39 4.95 8.73 -4.29
N HIS A 40 5.72 7.75 -4.79
CA HIS A 40 5.22 6.38 -4.91
C HIS A 40 4.75 5.79 -3.57
N LEU A 41 5.44 6.10 -2.47
CA LEU A 41 5.06 5.65 -1.13
C LEU A 41 3.79 6.34 -0.63
N TYR A 42 3.61 7.63 -0.96
CA TYR A 42 2.37 8.35 -0.67
C TYR A 42 1.17 7.69 -1.34
N HIS A 43 1.26 7.38 -2.64
CA HIS A 43 0.18 6.70 -3.36
C HIS A 43 -0.07 5.28 -2.85
N ALA A 44 0.99 4.53 -2.52
CA ALA A 44 0.83 3.20 -1.93
C ALA A 44 0.10 3.25 -0.58
N TRP A 45 0.42 4.22 0.27
CA TRP A 45 -0.27 4.44 1.54
C TRP A 45 -1.74 4.82 1.32
N ILE A 46 -2.04 5.77 0.42
CA ILE A 46 -3.43 6.15 0.10
C ILE A 46 -4.23 4.96 -0.43
N ALA A 47 -3.62 4.12 -1.27
CA ALA A 47 -4.25 2.90 -1.77
C ALA A 47 -4.57 1.91 -0.64
N GLY A 48 -3.67 1.76 0.33
CA GLY A 48 -3.89 0.95 1.53
C GLY A 48 -5.03 1.51 2.39
N TRP A 49 -5.00 2.81 2.65
CA TRP A 49 -6.02 3.50 3.44
C TRP A 49 -7.41 3.38 2.83
N ALA A 50 -7.51 3.59 1.51
CA ALA A 50 -8.76 3.46 0.76
C ALA A 50 -9.22 2.00 0.60
N SER A 51 -8.35 1.00 0.79
CA SER A 51 -8.72 -0.41 0.60
C SER A 51 -9.73 -0.90 1.64
N LEU A 52 -9.71 -0.35 2.86
CA LEU A 52 -10.70 -0.65 3.90
C LEU A 52 -12.06 -0.02 3.61
N ALA A 53 -12.09 1.16 2.99
CA ALA A 53 -13.33 1.84 2.61
C ALA A 53 -14.14 1.06 1.56
N ARG A 54 -13.51 0.11 0.85
CA ARG A 54 -14.17 -0.72 -0.18
C ARG A 54 -14.41 -2.17 0.22
N GLY A 55 -14.17 -2.56 1.47
CA GLY A 55 -14.36 -3.94 1.91
C GLY A 55 -13.44 -4.94 1.20
N TRP A 56 -12.31 -4.48 0.63
CA TRP A 56 -11.38 -5.34 -0.11
C TRP A 56 -10.58 -6.31 0.77
N ASN A 57 -10.80 -6.25 2.08
CA ASN A 57 -10.31 -7.23 3.06
C ASN A 57 -11.36 -8.32 3.35
N ASP A 58 -12.22 -8.64 2.38
CA ASP A 58 -12.97 -9.88 2.46
C ASP A 58 -12.02 -11.02 2.07
N SER A 59 -11.56 -11.75 3.09
CA SER A 59 -10.68 -12.92 2.94
C SER A 59 -11.38 -14.10 2.23
N THR A 60 -12.59 -13.89 1.70
CA THR A 60 -13.42 -14.83 0.96
C THR A 60 -12.99 -14.99 -0.50
N ASP A 61 -12.38 -13.98 -1.12
CA ASP A 61 -11.97 -14.04 -2.54
C ASP A 61 -10.69 -14.88 -2.79
N LEU A 62 -9.96 -15.28 -1.74
CA LEU A 62 -8.78 -16.15 -1.86
C LEU A 62 -9.06 -17.64 -1.66
N ARG A 63 -10.34 -18.03 -1.51
CA ARG A 63 -10.76 -19.43 -1.54
C ARG A 63 -11.29 -19.79 -2.93
N PHE A 64 -10.38 -19.93 -3.89
CA PHE A 64 -10.62 -20.92 -4.95
C PHE A 64 -10.38 -22.32 -4.36
N SER A 65 -11.31 -23.21 -4.68
CA SER A 65 -11.48 -24.61 -4.28
C SER A 65 -10.22 -25.43 -4.01
#